data_AF-A0A933WTW9-F1
#
_entry.id   AF-A0A933WTW9-F1
#
_cell.length_a   1.000
_cell.length_b   1.000
_cell.length_c   1.000
_cell.angle_alpha   90.00
_cell.angle_beta   90.00
_cell.angle_gamma   90.00
#
_symmetry.space_group_name_H-M   'P 1'
#
loop_
_entity.id
_entity.type
_entity.pdbx_description
1 polymer ?
#
loop_
_entity_poly.entity_id
_entity_poly.type
_entity_poly.pdbx_seq_one_letter_code
_entity_poly.pdbx_strand_id
1 'polypeptide(L)'
;MKIPSDDDRLVWSGAISLERRDGWVKPWRAPWEDLDLFSPGSSGLAERAAQPSGVRIRFTTNAEELTFQTEPMTAPGSLDLYADDTLVQAARFDAGQTQVSFTGLPAGEKTIELWLSPSVTFCLRNIDLPDGASFKRQEDARPRWVVYGSSITQCRTARSPSFTWPAIVARARGLNLTSLGYGGNCHADPMVARLIRDLPADLVSLKVGINIHNQRSMSLRSFRPAVIGMIAAIRDGHPNTPLVVCSPIWSPGRESAPNGVGMTLEIMRNEIRDSVASFAMRGDSKIYYVDGLRLFDESAAEYLPDDLHPSAAGYELLAANFLREVFEEHALEIGSNPHG
;
A
#
# COMPACT_ATOMS: atom_id res chain seq x y z
N MET A 1 8.61 -29.55 11.23
CA MET A 1 9.33 -29.26 9.98
C MET A 1 9.69 -27.78 9.87
N LYS A 2 10.82 -27.44 9.22
CA LYS A 2 11.28 -26.05 9.03
C LYS A 2 11.24 -25.67 7.54
N ILE A 3 10.49 -24.63 7.20
CA ILE A 3 10.44 -24.09 5.84
C ILE A 3 11.37 -22.88 5.75
N PRO A 4 12.45 -22.92 4.95
CA PRO A 4 13.36 -21.78 4.84
C PRO A 4 12.67 -20.58 4.19
N SER A 5 13.13 -19.37 4.52
CA SER A 5 12.53 -18.13 4.04
C SER A 5 12.61 -17.89 2.52
N ASP A 6 13.49 -18.62 1.84
CA ASP A 6 13.68 -18.61 0.38
C ASP A 6 13.03 -19.80 -0.33
N ASP A 7 12.23 -20.62 0.38
CA ASP A 7 11.45 -21.71 -0.22
C ASP A 7 10.57 -21.19 -1.36
N ASP A 8 10.63 -21.85 -2.51
CA ASP A 8 9.95 -21.43 -3.73
C ASP A 8 8.42 -21.53 -3.65
N ARG A 9 7.88 -22.20 -2.63
CA ARG A 9 6.44 -22.26 -2.36
C ARG A 9 5.94 -21.06 -1.56
N LEU A 10 6.83 -20.24 -0.99
CA LEU A 10 6.44 -18.99 -0.33
C LEU A 10 6.12 -17.90 -1.35
N VAL A 11 4.90 -17.39 -1.32
CA VAL A 11 4.47 -16.29 -2.17
C VAL A 11 4.48 -14.98 -1.38
N TRP A 12 5.27 -14.01 -1.84
CA TRP A 12 5.39 -12.67 -1.25
C TRP A 12 4.53 -11.66 -2.04
N SER A 13 3.25 -11.57 -1.71
CA SER A 13 2.34 -10.67 -2.41
C SER A 13 2.51 -9.23 -1.94
N GLY A 14 2.45 -8.26 -2.85
CA GLY A 14 2.65 -6.84 -2.57
C GLY A 14 4.11 -6.39 -2.44
N ALA A 15 5.07 -7.31 -2.47
CA ALA A 15 6.50 -6.99 -2.56
C ALA A 15 6.91 -6.75 -4.03
N ILE A 16 7.85 -5.83 -4.26
CA ILE A 16 8.43 -5.53 -5.58
C ILE A 16 9.73 -6.30 -5.78
N SER A 17 10.52 -6.43 -4.72
CA SER A 17 11.75 -7.21 -4.75
C SER A 17 12.01 -7.85 -3.38
N LEU A 18 12.85 -8.87 -3.37
CA LEU A 18 13.21 -9.62 -2.16
C LEU A 18 14.73 -9.55 -2.00
N GLU A 19 15.18 -9.02 -0.87
CA GLU A 19 16.59 -9.08 -0.47
C GLU A 19 16.83 -10.37 0.29
N ARG A 20 17.81 -11.15 -0.18
CA ARG A 20 18.19 -12.43 0.42
C ARG A 20 19.62 -12.34 0.92
N ARG A 21 19.82 -12.46 2.24
CA ARG A 21 21.16 -12.43 2.89
C ARG A 21 21.13 -13.29 4.15
N ASP A 22 22.26 -13.93 4.47
CA ASP A 22 22.49 -14.58 5.78
C ASP A 22 21.35 -15.49 6.29
N GLY A 23 20.69 -16.21 5.36
CA GLY A 23 19.59 -17.12 5.66
C GLY A 23 18.26 -16.43 6.02
N TRP A 24 18.11 -15.14 5.71
CA TRP A 24 16.84 -14.41 5.80
C TRP A 24 16.41 -13.81 4.45
N VAL A 25 15.11 -13.60 4.31
CA VAL A 25 14.47 -12.88 3.22
C VAL A 25 13.72 -11.66 3.75
N LYS A 26 13.99 -10.49 3.17
CA LYS A 26 13.30 -9.23 3.49
C LYS A 26 12.57 -8.72 2.24
N PRO A 27 11.25 -8.48 2.33
CA PRO A 27 10.52 -7.87 1.22
C PRO A 27 10.76 -6.37 1.15
N TRP A 28 10.85 -5.87 -0.08
CA TRP A 28 10.94 -4.45 -0.39
C TRP A 28 9.78 -4.03 -1.28
N ARG A 29 9.28 -2.81 -1.05
CA ARG A 29 8.29 -2.14 -1.92
C ARG A 29 8.97 -1.19 -2.91
N ALA A 30 10.20 -1.52 -3.31
CA ALA A 30 10.99 -0.89 -4.38
C ALA A 30 12.02 -1.94 -4.88
N PRO A 31 12.66 -1.75 -6.04
CA PRO A 31 13.82 -2.55 -6.45
C PRO A 31 14.99 -2.26 -5.49
N TRP A 32 15.33 -3.21 -4.61
CA TRP A 32 16.29 -2.96 -3.53
C TRP A 32 17.73 -2.78 -4.02
N GLU A 33 18.04 -3.31 -5.19
CA GLU A 33 19.36 -3.18 -5.83
C GLU A 33 19.57 -1.79 -6.47
N ASP A 34 18.48 -1.06 -6.75
CA ASP A 34 18.49 0.24 -7.44
C ASP A 34 17.99 1.40 -6.54
N LEU A 35 18.08 1.26 -5.22
CA LEU A 35 17.49 2.23 -4.28
C LEU A 35 18.02 3.66 -4.43
N ASP A 36 19.24 3.83 -4.95
CA ASP A 36 19.83 5.13 -5.26
C ASP A 36 19.07 5.88 -6.35
N LEU A 37 18.44 5.17 -7.31
CA LEU A 37 17.58 5.77 -8.32
C LEU A 37 16.25 6.27 -7.75
N PHE A 38 15.74 5.61 -6.71
CA PHE A 38 14.45 5.94 -6.08
C PHE A 38 14.58 6.92 -4.91
N SER A 39 15.74 6.95 -4.26
CA SER A 39 16.02 7.78 -3.09
C SER A 39 17.40 8.46 -3.27
N PRO A 40 17.62 9.25 -4.33
CA PRO A 40 18.93 9.82 -4.61
C PRO A 40 19.34 10.82 -3.53
N GLY A 41 20.54 10.66 -2.97
CA GLY A 41 21.11 11.59 -1.99
C GLY A 41 20.36 11.66 -0.64
N SER A 42 19.43 10.74 -0.36
CA SER A 42 18.70 10.65 0.91
C SER A 42 18.26 9.21 1.19
N SER A 43 17.91 8.87 2.43
CA SER A 43 17.38 7.54 2.78
C SER A 43 15.86 7.52 2.94
N GLY A 44 15.19 8.68 2.80
CA GLY A 44 13.79 8.86 3.19
C GLY A 44 12.83 7.88 2.51
N LEU A 45 12.88 7.78 1.19
CA LEU A 45 12.01 6.86 0.45
C LEU A 45 12.44 5.40 0.67
N ALA A 46 13.75 5.12 0.61
CA ALA A 46 14.29 3.77 0.80
C ALA A 46 13.88 3.17 2.17
N GLU A 47 13.97 3.95 3.25
CA GLU A 47 13.53 3.54 4.60
C GLU A 47 12.04 3.19 4.65
N ARG A 48 11.19 3.91 3.90
CA ARG A 48 9.75 3.61 3.82
C ARG A 48 9.50 2.39 2.94
N ALA A 49 10.23 2.24 1.85
CA ALA A 49 10.13 1.09 0.96
C ALA A 49 10.55 -0.24 1.62
N ALA A 50 11.45 -0.19 2.61
CA ALA A 50 11.83 -1.34 3.44
C ALA A 50 10.74 -1.82 4.42
N GLN A 51 9.74 -0.97 4.71
CA GLN A 51 8.64 -1.32 5.60
C GLN A 51 7.52 -2.00 4.79
N PRO A 52 7.05 -3.19 5.16
CA PRO A 52 6.23 -4.07 4.34
C PRO A 52 4.73 -3.71 4.37
N SER A 53 4.37 -2.43 4.31
CA SER A 53 2.97 -1.99 4.26
C SER A 53 2.23 -2.62 3.08
N GLY A 54 1.19 -3.39 3.37
CA GLY A 54 0.42 -4.12 2.37
C GLY A 54 1.09 -5.37 1.80
N VAL A 55 2.28 -5.76 2.28
CA VAL A 55 2.94 -7.03 1.88
C VAL A 55 2.36 -8.17 2.70
N ARG A 56 2.21 -9.33 2.05
CA ARG A 56 1.73 -10.56 2.69
C ARG A 56 2.55 -11.78 2.29
N ILE A 57 2.65 -12.74 3.20
CA ILE A 57 3.18 -14.08 2.92
C ILE A 57 2.00 -15.04 2.73
N ARG A 58 1.98 -15.78 1.64
CA ARG A 58 0.91 -16.71 1.27
C ARG A 58 1.42 -18.12 1.01
N PHE A 59 0.71 -19.11 1.54
CA PHE A 59 0.91 -20.54 1.30
C PHE A 59 -0.31 -21.33 1.82
N THR A 60 -0.43 -22.58 1.40
CA THR A 60 -1.48 -23.48 1.87
C THR A 60 -0.89 -24.55 2.78
N THR A 61 -1.53 -24.81 3.93
CA THR A 61 -1.12 -25.80 4.92
C THR A 61 -2.33 -26.37 5.65
N ASN A 62 -2.19 -27.58 6.20
CA ASN A 62 -3.14 -28.14 7.16
C ASN A 62 -2.75 -27.89 8.63
N ALA A 63 -1.62 -27.22 8.91
CA ALA A 63 -1.12 -27.01 10.26
C ALA A 63 -2.08 -26.18 11.13
N GLU A 64 -2.34 -26.64 12.36
CA GLU A 64 -3.16 -25.92 13.34
C GLU A 64 -2.32 -24.96 14.22
N GLU A 65 -1.01 -24.98 14.05
CA GLU A 65 -0.06 -24.07 14.65
C GLU A 65 1.11 -23.82 13.71
N LEU A 66 1.72 -22.65 13.81
CA LEU A 66 2.92 -22.29 13.03
C LEU A 66 3.67 -21.15 13.72
N THR A 67 4.97 -21.08 13.53
CA THR A 67 5.81 -20.00 14.07
C THR A 67 6.67 -19.39 12.98
N PHE A 68 6.61 -18.07 12.84
CA PHE A 68 7.51 -17.32 11.97
C PHE A 68 8.77 -16.95 12.75
N GLN A 69 9.91 -17.46 12.34
CA GLN A 69 11.23 -17.09 12.87
C GLN A 69 11.78 -15.91 12.07
N THR A 70 12.24 -14.86 12.72
CA THR A 70 12.65 -13.60 12.10
C THR A 70 14.01 -13.12 12.60
N GLU A 71 14.60 -12.17 11.89
CA GLU A 71 15.57 -11.27 12.54
C GLU A 71 14.90 -10.47 13.67
N PRO A 72 15.67 -9.94 14.64
CA PRO A 72 15.13 -9.12 15.70
C PRO A 72 14.28 -7.96 15.15
N MET A 73 13.02 -7.87 15.59
CA MET A 73 12.12 -6.79 15.20
C MET A 73 12.68 -5.44 15.63
N THR A 74 12.69 -4.45 14.73
CA THR A 74 13.32 -3.14 15.00
C THR A 74 12.49 -2.23 15.89
N ALA A 75 11.18 -2.51 16.02
CA ALA A 75 10.23 -1.77 16.84
C ALA A 75 9.03 -2.66 17.17
N PRO A 76 8.20 -2.30 18.17
CA PRO A 76 6.95 -3.00 18.43
C PRO A 76 5.98 -2.92 17.23
N GLY A 77 5.16 -3.93 17.07
CA GLY A 77 4.19 -4.00 15.98
C GLY A 77 3.22 -5.15 16.11
N SER A 78 2.57 -5.49 15.00
CA SER A 78 1.70 -6.66 14.92
C SER A 78 1.71 -7.28 13.54
N LEU A 79 1.25 -8.53 13.50
CA LEU A 79 0.96 -9.30 12.29
C LEU A 79 -0.51 -9.74 12.36
N ASP A 80 -1.20 -9.74 11.23
CA ASP A 80 -2.54 -10.31 11.13
C ASP A 80 -2.49 -11.60 10.29
N LEU A 81 -2.96 -12.71 10.84
CA LEU A 81 -3.01 -14.00 10.18
C LEU A 81 -4.43 -14.29 9.72
N TYR A 82 -4.58 -14.51 8.42
CA TYR A 82 -5.82 -14.96 7.80
C TYR A 82 -5.72 -16.43 7.41
N ALA A 83 -6.84 -17.15 7.57
CA ALA A 83 -7.08 -18.48 7.01
C ALA A 83 -8.34 -18.39 6.13
N ASP A 84 -8.21 -18.71 4.84
CA ASP A 84 -9.31 -18.67 3.85
C ASP A 84 -10.11 -17.36 3.94
N ASP A 85 -9.39 -16.24 3.81
CA ASP A 85 -9.92 -14.86 3.86
C ASP A 85 -10.60 -14.44 5.18
N THR A 86 -10.51 -15.27 6.23
CA THR A 86 -10.98 -14.95 7.58
C THR A 86 -9.81 -14.60 8.49
N LEU A 87 -9.88 -13.45 9.17
CA LEU A 87 -8.90 -13.09 10.20
C LEU A 87 -9.04 -14.06 11.38
N VAL A 88 -8.05 -14.93 11.59
CA VAL A 88 -8.07 -15.92 12.67
C VAL A 88 -7.33 -15.44 13.91
N GLN A 89 -6.27 -14.64 13.73
CA GLN A 89 -5.50 -14.12 14.87
C GLN A 89 -4.74 -12.84 14.49
N ALA A 90 -4.64 -11.92 15.44
CA ALA A 90 -3.72 -10.78 15.38
C ALA A 90 -2.68 -10.92 16.49
N ALA A 91 -1.41 -11.01 16.13
CA ALA A 91 -0.31 -11.22 17.07
C ALA A 91 0.52 -9.94 17.21
N ARG A 92 0.69 -9.46 18.44
CA ARG A 92 1.60 -8.36 18.75
C ARG A 92 3.01 -8.90 19.00
N PHE A 93 4.01 -8.08 18.70
CA PHE A 93 5.39 -8.36 19.00
C PHE A 93 6.09 -7.09 19.51
N ASP A 94 7.13 -7.29 20.32
CA ASP A 94 7.96 -6.21 20.84
C ASP A 94 9.26 -6.07 20.05
N ALA A 95 9.96 -4.94 20.25
CA ALA A 95 11.30 -4.76 19.70
C ALA A 95 12.26 -5.84 20.24
N GLY A 96 13.12 -6.38 19.37
CA GLY A 96 14.06 -7.45 19.70
C GLY A 96 13.48 -8.86 19.67
N GLN A 97 12.15 -9.03 19.56
CA GLN A 97 11.53 -10.35 19.40
C GLN A 97 11.96 -10.97 18.07
N THR A 98 12.25 -12.28 18.07
CA THR A 98 12.75 -13.02 16.90
C THR A 98 11.80 -14.12 16.42
N GLN A 99 10.62 -14.24 17.04
CA GLN A 99 9.64 -15.24 16.65
C GLN A 99 8.21 -14.75 16.91
N VAL A 100 7.26 -15.12 16.06
CA VAL A 100 5.82 -14.89 16.28
C VAL A 100 5.06 -16.19 16.00
N SER A 101 4.37 -16.71 17.02
CA SER A 101 3.67 -17.98 16.97
C SER A 101 2.15 -17.78 16.88
N PHE A 102 1.51 -18.68 16.14
CA PHE A 102 0.06 -18.76 15.98
C PHE A 102 -0.38 -20.19 16.30
N THR A 103 -1.42 -20.35 17.10
CA THR A 103 -1.90 -21.65 17.58
C THR A 103 -3.43 -21.69 17.56
N GLY A 104 -4.01 -22.90 17.52
CA GLY A 104 -5.46 -23.07 17.45
C GLY A 104 -6.06 -22.60 16.12
N LEU A 105 -5.30 -22.72 15.03
CA LEU A 105 -5.77 -22.42 13.68
C LEU A 105 -6.78 -23.48 13.22
N PRO A 106 -7.71 -23.15 12.30
CA PRO A 106 -8.69 -24.11 11.81
C PRO A 106 -8.06 -25.40 11.28
N ALA A 107 -8.61 -26.56 11.62
CA ALA A 107 -8.14 -27.84 11.10
C ALA A 107 -8.36 -27.98 9.58
N GLY A 108 -7.57 -28.83 8.93
CA GLY A 108 -7.66 -29.07 7.49
C GLY A 108 -6.88 -28.08 6.64
N GLU A 109 -6.81 -28.36 5.33
CA GLU A 109 -6.12 -27.54 4.33
C GLU A 109 -6.78 -26.15 4.26
N LYS A 110 -5.97 -25.12 4.41
CA LYS A 110 -6.38 -23.70 4.39
C LYS A 110 -5.30 -22.85 3.75
N THR A 111 -5.70 -21.79 3.08
CA THR A 111 -4.78 -20.74 2.61
C THR A 111 -4.45 -19.83 3.76
N ILE A 112 -3.17 -19.78 4.13
CA ILE A 112 -2.62 -18.80 5.06
C ILE A 112 -2.25 -17.53 4.30
N GLU A 113 -2.65 -16.38 4.83
CA GLU A 113 -2.16 -15.07 4.42
C GLU A 113 -1.74 -14.27 5.66
N LEU A 114 -0.42 -14.07 5.83
CA LEU A 114 0.15 -13.27 6.91
C LEU A 114 0.37 -11.83 6.44
N TRP A 115 -0.39 -10.87 6.96
CA TRP A 115 -0.22 -9.45 6.70
C TRP A 115 0.86 -8.85 7.60
N LEU A 116 1.83 -8.17 6.99
CA LEU A 116 3.02 -7.65 7.67
C LEU A 116 2.86 -6.21 8.15
N SER A 117 3.53 -5.87 9.25
CA SER A 117 3.49 -4.53 9.86
C SER A 117 3.83 -3.40 8.87
N PRO A 118 3.01 -2.35 8.74
CA PRO A 118 3.28 -1.23 7.83
C PRO A 118 4.41 -0.30 8.30
N SER A 119 4.90 -0.52 9.53
CA SER A 119 5.81 0.39 10.24
C SER A 119 7.12 -0.26 10.67
N VAL A 120 7.26 -1.59 10.55
CA VAL A 120 8.41 -2.34 11.06
C VAL A 120 9.01 -3.19 9.95
N THR A 121 10.32 -3.09 9.76
CA THR A 121 11.05 -3.96 8.82
C THR A 121 10.91 -5.41 9.25
N PHE A 122 10.64 -6.31 8.29
CA PHE A 122 10.40 -7.72 8.55
C PHE A 122 11.39 -8.58 7.75
N CYS A 123 12.30 -9.29 8.43
CA CYS A 123 13.19 -10.25 7.78
C CYS A 123 12.84 -11.65 8.28
N LEU A 124 12.32 -12.50 7.41
CA LEU A 124 11.97 -13.88 7.74
C LEU A 124 13.21 -14.75 7.65
N ARG A 125 13.45 -15.62 8.63
CA ARG A 125 14.46 -16.69 8.54
C ARG A 125 13.85 -18.01 8.06
N ASN A 126 12.76 -18.43 8.71
CA ASN A 126 12.05 -19.66 8.38
C ASN A 126 10.64 -19.67 9.01
N ILE A 127 9.82 -20.63 8.63
CA ILE A 127 8.54 -20.95 9.26
C ILE A 127 8.63 -22.35 9.86
N ASP A 128 8.41 -22.47 11.16
CA ASP A 128 8.26 -23.75 11.84
C ASP A 128 6.79 -24.21 11.73
N LEU A 129 6.60 -25.44 11.24
CA LEU A 129 5.32 -26.13 11.18
C LEU A 129 5.42 -27.47 11.93
N PRO A 130 4.31 -28.05 12.41
CA PRO A 130 4.28 -29.41 12.95
C PRO A 130 4.86 -30.44 11.98
N ASP A 131 5.41 -31.53 12.50
CA ASP A 131 5.91 -32.62 11.66
C ASP A 131 4.75 -33.29 10.90
N GLY A 132 4.93 -33.50 9.60
CA GLY A 132 3.91 -34.04 8.71
C GLY A 132 2.86 -33.04 8.21
N ALA A 133 2.95 -31.75 8.60
CA ALA A 133 2.11 -30.71 8.03
C ALA A 133 2.32 -30.56 6.52
N SER A 134 1.26 -30.24 5.78
CA SER A 134 1.38 -29.89 4.36
C SER A 134 1.93 -28.48 4.20
N PHE A 135 2.64 -28.25 3.10
CA PHE A 135 3.12 -26.92 2.72
C PHE A 135 3.14 -26.80 1.20
N LYS A 136 2.20 -26.02 0.67
CA LYS A 136 1.93 -25.89 -0.76
C LYS A 136 1.96 -24.42 -1.17
N ARG A 137 2.46 -24.17 -2.37
CA ARG A 137 2.46 -22.84 -2.98
C ARG A 137 1.02 -22.39 -3.23
N GLN A 138 0.71 -21.15 -2.90
CA GLN A 138 -0.60 -20.55 -3.16
C GLN A 138 -0.43 -19.17 -3.80
N GLU A 139 -0.58 -19.11 -5.11
CA GLU A 139 -0.55 -17.86 -5.86
C GLU A 139 -1.71 -16.93 -5.47
N ASP A 140 -1.47 -15.63 -5.64
CA ASP A 140 -2.49 -14.59 -5.50
C ASP A 140 -3.02 -14.17 -6.87
N ALA A 141 -4.00 -14.92 -7.37
CA ALA A 141 -4.66 -14.70 -8.66
C ALA A 141 -5.69 -13.56 -8.65
N ARG A 142 -5.85 -12.87 -7.51
CA ARG A 142 -6.75 -11.71 -7.41
C ARG A 142 -6.26 -10.58 -8.33
N PRO A 143 -7.17 -9.78 -8.94
CA PRO A 143 -6.78 -8.64 -9.75
C PRO A 143 -5.83 -7.69 -9.01
N ARG A 144 -4.79 -7.23 -9.70
CA ARG A 144 -3.68 -6.49 -9.12
C ARG A 144 -4.04 -5.02 -8.98
N TRP A 145 -3.89 -4.50 -7.77
CA TRP A 145 -4.09 -3.09 -7.48
C TRP A 145 -2.82 -2.45 -6.97
N VAL A 146 -2.30 -1.48 -7.71
CA VAL A 146 -1.17 -0.64 -7.29
C VAL A 146 -1.71 0.70 -6.77
N VAL A 147 -1.42 1.01 -5.50
CA VAL A 147 -1.76 2.32 -4.91
C VAL A 147 -0.50 3.09 -4.56
N TYR A 148 -0.38 4.34 -4.98
CA TYR A 148 0.71 5.22 -4.59
C TYR A 148 0.21 6.41 -3.78
N GLY A 149 0.93 6.73 -2.71
CA GLY A 149 0.56 7.87 -1.87
C GLY A 149 1.52 8.14 -0.73
N SER A 150 1.07 9.03 0.16
CA SER A 150 1.85 9.55 1.30
C SER A 150 1.83 8.64 2.53
N SER A 151 2.14 9.20 3.70
CA SER A 151 2.01 8.55 5.02
C SER A 151 0.58 8.07 5.29
N ILE A 152 -0.42 8.76 4.74
CA ILE A 152 -1.84 8.38 4.82
C ILE A 152 -2.10 7.08 4.04
N THR A 153 -1.32 6.78 3.00
CA THR A 153 -1.40 5.49 2.28
C THR A 153 -0.55 4.42 2.96
N GLN A 154 0.55 4.82 3.61
CA GLN A 154 1.36 3.88 4.39
C GLN A 154 0.64 3.38 5.65
N CYS A 155 -0.20 4.23 6.28
CA CYS A 155 -1.11 3.87 7.38
C CYS A 155 -0.43 3.39 8.68
N ARG A 156 0.59 4.11 9.17
CA ARG A 156 1.31 3.71 10.41
C ARG A 156 0.42 3.65 11.66
N THR A 157 -0.65 4.45 11.70
CA THR A 157 -1.61 4.57 12.81
C THR A 157 -2.85 3.69 12.64
N ALA A 158 -2.86 2.79 11.65
CA ALA A 158 -3.92 1.80 11.49
C ALA A 158 -3.98 0.84 12.68
N ARG A 159 -5.16 0.25 12.91
CA ARG A 159 -5.39 -0.68 14.03
C ARG A 159 -4.42 -1.87 14.05
N SER A 160 -4.16 -2.43 12.88
CA SER A 160 -3.24 -3.55 12.62
C SER A 160 -2.96 -3.62 11.10
N PRO A 161 -2.04 -4.49 10.63
CA PRO A 161 -1.61 -4.53 9.22
C PRO A 161 -2.71 -4.62 8.18
N SER A 162 -3.74 -5.42 8.44
CA SER A 162 -4.87 -5.59 7.54
C SER A 162 -5.90 -4.45 7.66
N PHE A 163 -5.75 -3.52 8.59
CA PHE A 163 -6.67 -2.38 8.80
C PHE A 163 -6.13 -1.05 8.28
N THR A 164 -5.11 -1.09 7.42
CA THR A 164 -4.77 0.05 6.58
C THR A 164 -5.88 0.27 5.56
N TRP A 165 -6.15 1.54 5.17
CA TRP A 165 -7.24 1.79 4.22
C TRP A 165 -7.08 1.03 2.89
N PRO A 166 -5.86 0.86 2.32
CA PRO A 166 -5.71 0.04 1.13
C PRO A 166 -5.95 -1.44 1.39
N ALA A 167 -5.55 -1.96 2.54
CA ALA A 167 -5.79 -3.36 2.87
C ALA A 167 -7.29 -3.65 3.01
N ILE A 168 -8.05 -2.75 3.64
CA ILE A 168 -9.51 -2.87 3.79
C ILE A 168 -10.18 -2.89 2.42
N VAL A 169 -9.87 -1.92 1.56
CA VAL A 169 -10.41 -1.86 0.19
C VAL A 169 -10.05 -3.11 -0.60
N ALA A 170 -8.78 -3.56 -0.50
CA ALA A 170 -8.30 -4.72 -1.23
C ALA A 170 -9.04 -5.99 -0.84
N ARG A 171 -9.27 -6.23 0.46
CA ARG A 171 -10.07 -7.38 0.89
C ARG A 171 -11.54 -7.26 0.49
N ALA A 172 -12.14 -6.09 0.64
CA ALA A 172 -13.54 -5.86 0.28
C ALA A 172 -13.83 -6.07 -1.22
N ARG A 173 -12.82 -5.89 -2.08
CA ARG A 173 -12.94 -6.05 -3.54
C ARG A 173 -12.16 -7.25 -4.10
N GLY A 174 -11.60 -8.10 -3.24
CA GLY A 174 -10.82 -9.26 -3.65
C GLY A 174 -9.62 -8.92 -4.54
N LEU A 175 -8.78 -7.95 -4.12
CA LEU A 175 -7.63 -7.44 -4.87
C LEU A 175 -6.28 -7.89 -4.29
N ASN A 176 -5.32 -8.10 -5.19
CA ASN A 176 -3.92 -8.28 -4.87
C ASN A 176 -3.24 -6.90 -4.74
N LEU A 177 -3.10 -6.42 -3.51
CA LEU A 177 -2.59 -5.10 -3.19
C LEU A 177 -1.07 -5.02 -3.30
N THR A 178 -0.60 -4.02 -4.05
CA THR A 178 0.75 -3.45 -3.93
C THR A 178 0.62 -2.02 -3.42
N SER A 179 0.91 -1.80 -2.14
CA SER A 179 0.90 -0.46 -1.54
C SER A 179 2.26 0.21 -1.73
N LEU A 180 2.30 1.35 -2.42
CA LEU A 180 3.45 2.24 -2.56
C LEU A 180 3.24 3.51 -1.71
N GLY A 181 2.70 3.33 -0.49
CA GLY A 181 2.67 4.40 0.51
C GLY A 181 4.07 4.69 1.03
N TYR A 182 4.67 5.83 0.67
CA TYR A 182 5.97 6.24 1.18
C TYR A 182 5.80 7.51 2.03
N GLY A 183 5.72 7.31 3.34
CA GLY A 183 5.49 8.38 4.30
C GLY A 183 6.49 9.51 4.19
N GLY A 184 6.01 10.70 3.81
CA GLY A 184 6.83 11.88 3.62
C GLY A 184 7.59 11.91 2.29
N ASN A 185 7.33 11.00 1.36
CA ASN A 185 8.08 10.85 0.11
C ASN A 185 7.16 10.68 -1.11
N CYS A 186 5.92 11.17 -1.04
CA CYS A 186 4.99 11.15 -2.17
C CYS A 186 5.07 12.47 -2.94
N HIS A 187 6.05 12.60 -3.85
CA HIS A 187 6.34 13.84 -4.57
C HIS A 187 6.08 13.77 -6.09
N ALA A 188 5.28 12.81 -6.56
CA ALA A 188 5.08 12.54 -7.99
C ALA A 188 6.42 12.23 -8.70
N ASP A 189 7.24 11.43 -8.04
CA ASP A 189 8.59 11.08 -8.46
C ASP A 189 8.58 10.31 -9.78
N PRO A 190 9.36 10.74 -10.81
CA PRO A 190 9.40 10.06 -12.11
C PRO A 190 9.79 8.59 -12.02
N MET A 191 10.72 8.23 -11.12
CA MET A 191 11.13 6.84 -10.94
C MET A 191 10.02 5.99 -10.31
N VAL A 192 9.20 6.54 -9.42
CA VAL A 192 8.03 5.84 -8.90
C VAL A 192 6.94 5.70 -9.99
N ALA A 193 6.76 6.71 -10.84
CA ALA A 193 5.85 6.60 -11.98
C ALA A 193 6.27 5.48 -12.96
N ARG A 194 7.58 5.37 -13.25
CA ARG A 194 8.15 4.29 -14.07
C ARG A 194 8.03 2.92 -13.41
N LEU A 195 8.20 2.84 -12.10
CA LEU A 195 7.95 1.61 -11.34
C LEU A 195 6.48 1.18 -11.49
N ILE A 196 5.52 2.08 -11.32
CA ILE A 196 4.09 1.76 -11.49
C ILE A 196 3.79 1.34 -12.94
N ARG A 197 4.38 2.03 -13.92
CA ARG A 197 4.29 1.69 -15.35
C ARG A 197 4.73 0.25 -15.64
N ASP A 198 5.84 -0.17 -15.03
CA ASP A 198 6.46 -1.48 -15.31
C ASP A 198 5.86 -2.61 -14.46
N LEU A 199 5.14 -2.29 -13.37
CA LEU A 199 4.42 -3.27 -12.56
C LEU A 199 3.13 -3.73 -13.24
N PRO A 200 2.77 -5.02 -13.16
CA PRO A 200 1.46 -5.47 -13.61
C PRO A 200 0.35 -4.91 -12.71
N ALA A 201 -0.68 -4.31 -13.32
CA ALA A 201 -1.80 -3.70 -12.59
C ALA A 201 -3.10 -3.80 -13.39
N ASP A 202 -4.16 -4.27 -12.74
CA ASP A 202 -5.54 -4.25 -13.24
C ASP A 202 -6.31 -3.03 -12.71
N LEU A 203 -5.81 -2.39 -11.66
CA LEU A 203 -6.22 -1.08 -11.14
C LEU A 203 -4.97 -0.30 -10.67
N VAL A 204 -4.92 0.99 -10.97
CA VAL A 204 -3.94 1.92 -10.37
C VAL A 204 -4.69 3.04 -9.66
N SER A 205 -4.23 3.43 -8.46
CA SER A 205 -4.74 4.63 -7.79
C SER A 205 -3.62 5.49 -7.22
N LEU A 206 -3.72 6.80 -7.40
CA LEU A 206 -2.77 7.80 -6.92
C LEU A 206 -3.44 8.68 -5.86
N LYS A 207 -2.80 8.91 -4.73
CA LYS A 207 -3.23 9.87 -3.70
C LYS A 207 -2.09 10.82 -3.37
N VAL A 208 -1.99 11.89 -4.17
CA VAL A 208 -0.84 12.82 -4.21
C VAL A 208 -1.20 14.21 -3.66
N GLY A 209 -0.19 14.96 -3.24
CA GLY A 209 -0.32 16.38 -2.89
C GLY A 209 0.13 16.72 -1.47
N ILE A 210 -0.32 16.00 -0.43
CA ILE A 210 -0.06 16.42 0.97
C ILE A 210 1.44 16.48 1.35
N ASN A 211 2.28 15.58 0.84
CA ASN A 211 3.74 15.65 1.09
C ASN A 211 4.39 16.80 0.31
N ILE A 212 3.95 17.05 -0.93
CA ILE A 212 4.35 18.20 -1.73
C ILE A 212 3.97 19.50 -1.02
N HIS A 213 2.78 19.58 -0.43
CA HIS A 213 2.31 20.74 0.33
C HIS A 213 3.17 20.96 1.58
N ASN A 214 3.32 19.93 2.42
CA ASN A 214 4.02 20.03 3.69
C ASN A 214 5.51 20.36 3.50
N GLN A 215 6.16 19.82 2.47
CA GLN A 215 7.58 20.07 2.20
C GLN A 215 7.83 21.21 1.21
N ARG A 216 6.77 21.83 0.66
CA ARG A 216 6.87 22.95 -0.29
C ARG A 216 7.70 22.58 -1.52
N SER A 217 7.67 21.31 -1.92
CA SER A 217 8.57 20.77 -2.95
C SER A 217 8.18 21.22 -4.36
N MET A 218 6.95 21.72 -4.55
CA MET A 218 6.47 22.22 -5.83
C MET A 218 5.59 23.46 -5.65
N SER A 219 5.80 24.44 -6.52
CA SER A 219 4.91 25.60 -6.67
C SER A 219 3.78 25.27 -7.65
N LEU A 220 2.85 26.21 -7.84
CA LEU A 220 1.80 26.09 -8.85
C LEU A 220 2.36 25.77 -10.24
N ARG A 221 3.50 26.37 -10.60
CA ARG A 221 4.16 26.19 -11.90
C ARG A 221 4.72 24.77 -12.10
N SER A 222 5.11 24.07 -11.04
CA SER A 222 5.70 22.72 -11.16
C SER A 222 4.72 21.59 -10.80
N PHE A 223 3.71 21.85 -10.00
CA PHE A 223 2.79 20.82 -9.50
C PHE A 223 1.96 20.16 -10.61
N ARG A 224 1.16 20.93 -11.37
CA ARG A 224 0.33 20.37 -12.46
C ARG A 224 1.16 19.61 -13.51
N PRO A 225 2.30 20.16 -14.02
CA PRO A 225 3.15 19.40 -14.94
C PRO A 225 3.68 18.07 -14.35
N ALA A 226 4.02 18.03 -13.06
CA ALA A 226 4.48 16.80 -12.42
C ALA A 226 3.37 15.74 -12.33
N VAL A 227 2.15 16.14 -11.96
CA VAL A 227 0.98 15.24 -11.95
C VAL A 227 0.66 14.72 -13.35
N ILE A 228 0.65 15.59 -14.36
CA ILE A 228 0.46 15.19 -15.77
C ILE A 228 1.55 14.22 -16.21
N GLY A 229 2.82 14.52 -15.92
CA GLY A 229 3.95 13.67 -16.27
C GLY A 229 3.87 12.29 -15.62
N MET A 230 3.45 12.22 -14.36
CA MET A 230 3.23 10.96 -13.65
C MET A 230 2.11 10.13 -14.31
N ILE A 231 0.95 10.75 -14.60
CA ILE A 231 -0.17 10.08 -15.27
C ILE A 231 0.25 9.57 -16.66
N ALA A 232 0.95 10.40 -17.44
CA ALA A 232 1.44 10.03 -18.77
C ALA A 232 2.41 8.84 -18.71
N ALA A 233 3.39 8.88 -17.81
CA ALA A 233 4.36 7.79 -17.65
C ALA A 233 3.69 6.48 -17.24
N ILE A 234 2.66 6.52 -16.39
CA ILE A 234 1.86 5.33 -16.03
C ILE A 234 1.08 4.82 -17.25
N ARG A 235 0.46 5.73 -18.02
CA ARG A 235 -0.30 5.39 -19.22
C ARG A 235 0.52 4.75 -20.33
N ASP A 236 1.82 5.05 -20.41
CA ASP A 236 2.73 4.39 -21.36
C ASP A 236 2.79 2.87 -21.15
N GLY A 237 2.63 2.38 -19.92
CA GLY A 237 2.59 0.95 -19.56
C GLY A 237 1.19 0.41 -19.37
N HIS A 238 0.23 1.29 -19.05
CA HIS A 238 -1.15 0.96 -18.73
C HIS A 238 -2.17 1.73 -19.59
N PRO A 239 -2.24 1.51 -20.91
CA PRO A 239 -3.06 2.34 -21.81
C PRO A 239 -4.57 2.24 -21.53
N ASN A 240 -5.01 1.13 -20.94
CA ASN A 240 -6.42 0.79 -20.76
C ASN A 240 -6.82 0.49 -19.31
N THR A 241 -5.86 0.47 -18.38
CA THR A 241 -6.10 0.16 -16.97
C THR A 241 -6.84 1.32 -16.30
N PRO A 242 -7.91 1.09 -15.54
CA PRO A 242 -8.52 2.13 -14.73
C PRO A 242 -7.48 2.82 -13.83
N LEU A 243 -7.40 4.15 -13.92
CA LEU A 243 -6.48 4.98 -13.14
C LEU A 243 -7.27 5.97 -12.30
N VAL A 244 -7.30 5.77 -10.99
CA VAL A 244 -7.99 6.68 -10.05
C VAL A 244 -6.98 7.71 -9.53
N VAL A 245 -7.28 8.99 -9.66
CA VAL A 245 -6.44 10.08 -9.15
C VAL A 245 -7.21 10.82 -8.06
N CYS A 246 -6.84 10.53 -6.82
CA CYS A 246 -7.39 11.11 -5.61
C CYS A 246 -6.61 12.38 -5.24
N SER A 247 -7.33 13.47 -5.02
CA SER A 247 -6.74 14.68 -4.46
C SER A 247 -6.53 14.59 -2.94
N PRO A 248 -5.79 15.53 -2.30
CA PRO A 248 -5.60 15.52 -0.85
C PRO A 248 -6.93 15.50 -0.08
N ILE A 249 -6.97 14.77 1.04
CA ILE A 249 -8.08 14.86 1.99
C ILE A 249 -8.06 16.21 2.72
N TRP A 250 -9.12 16.53 3.45
CA TRP A 250 -9.12 17.68 4.33
C TRP A 250 -8.03 17.58 5.41
N SER A 251 -7.38 18.68 5.74
CA SER A 251 -6.44 18.77 6.88
C SER A 251 -6.47 20.16 7.51
N PRO A 252 -6.63 20.26 8.86
CA PRO A 252 -6.66 21.52 9.56
C PRO A 252 -5.47 22.42 9.22
N GLY A 253 -5.75 23.71 9.03
CA GLY A 253 -4.73 24.73 8.77
C GLY A 253 -4.05 24.66 7.40
N ARG A 254 -4.47 23.77 6.48
CA ARG A 254 -3.86 23.60 5.15
C ARG A 254 -4.84 23.81 3.98
N GLU A 255 -6.13 23.88 4.27
CA GLU A 255 -7.18 24.02 3.23
C GLU A 255 -7.02 25.28 2.39
N SER A 256 -7.04 26.45 3.04
CA SER A 256 -7.03 27.77 2.41
C SER A 256 -5.79 28.61 2.78
N ALA A 257 -5.03 28.21 3.80
CA ALA A 257 -3.80 28.89 4.20
C ALA A 257 -2.63 28.47 3.29
N PRO A 258 -2.00 29.40 2.55
CA PRO A 258 -0.92 29.07 1.63
C PRO A 258 0.35 28.66 2.38
N ASN A 259 1.03 27.63 1.90
CA ASN A 259 2.37 27.29 2.33
C ASN A 259 3.41 28.30 1.78
N GLY A 260 4.70 28.08 2.07
CA GLY A 260 5.78 28.98 1.66
C GLY A 260 6.02 29.11 0.14
N VAL A 261 5.32 28.35 -0.70
CA VAL A 261 5.36 28.46 -2.17
C VAL A 261 3.99 28.83 -2.76
N GLY A 262 3.07 29.32 -1.93
CA GLY A 262 1.76 29.80 -2.36
C GLY A 262 0.72 28.70 -2.64
N MET A 263 1.00 27.45 -2.29
CA MET A 263 0.08 26.33 -2.50
C MET A 263 -0.81 26.13 -1.28
N THR A 264 -2.09 25.87 -1.51
CA THR A 264 -3.05 25.38 -0.51
C THR A 264 -3.54 23.99 -0.92
N LEU A 265 -4.23 23.26 -0.04
CA LEU A 265 -4.86 22.00 -0.44
C LEU A 265 -5.98 22.22 -1.46
N GLU A 266 -6.77 23.29 -1.33
CA GLU A 266 -7.78 23.67 -2.35
C GLU A 266 -7.17 23.85 -3.75
N ILE A 267 -6.05 24.59 -3.85
CA ILE A 267 -5.32 24.74 -5.12
C ILE A 267 -4.91 23.37 -5.62
N MET A 268 -4.29 22.52 -4.79
CA MET A 268 -3.86 21.19 -5.22
C MET A 268 -5.02 20.31 -5.70
N ARG A 269 -6.20 20.36 -5.07
CA ARG A 269 -7.38 19.62 -5.53
C ARG A 269 -7.83 20.08 -6.92
N ASN A 270 -7.83 21.38 -7.17
CA ASN A 270 -8.18 21.97 -8.47
C ASN A 270 -7.16 21.58 -9.54
N GLU A 271 -5.86 21.68 -9.24
CA GLU A 271 -4.79 21.33 -10.19
C GLU A 271 -4.79 19.85 -10.58
N ILE A 272 -5.11 18.94 -9.64
CA ILE A 272 -5.26 17.51 -9.92
C ILE A 272 -6.50 17.26 -10.80
N ARG A 273 -7.63 17.90 -10.49
CA ARG A 273 -8.87 17.78 -11.28
C ARG A 273 -8.62 18.23 -12.73
N ASP A 274 -7.96 19.36 -12.91
CA ASP A 274 -7.63 19.90 -14.23
C ASP A 274 -6.61 19.02 -14.99
N SER A 275 -5.69 18.38 -14.25
CA SER A 275 -4.78 17.39 -14.84
C SER A 275 -5.55 16.21 -15.43
N VAL A 276 -6.49 15.63 -14.68
CA VAL A 276 -7.35 14.54 -15.16
C VAL A 276 -8.21 15.00 -16.34
N ALA A 277 -8.85 16.17 -16.25
CA ALA A 277 -9.65 16.74 -17.33
C ALA A 277 -8.85 16.91 -18.63
N SER A 278 -7.55 17.22 -18.53
CA SER A 278 -6.67 17.32 -19.71
C SER A 278 -6.56 16.01 -20.47
N PHE A 279 -6.53 14.85 -19.80
CA PHE A 279 -6.51 13.55 -20.48
C PHE A 279 -7.90 13.17 -21.01
N ALA A 280 -8.97 13.47 -20.26
CA ALA A 280 -10.35 13.24 -20.72
C ALA A 280 -10.65 13.99 -22.03
N MET A 281 -10.22 15.26 -22.15
CA MET A 281 -10.32 16.05 -23.39
C MET A 281 -9.57 15.43 -24.58
N ARG A 282 -8.60 14.55 -24.31
CA ARG A 282 -7.80 13.83 -25.31
C ARG A 282 -8.31 12.40 -25.55
N GLY A 283 -9.47 12.05 -24.98
CA GLY A 283 -10.16 10.78 -25.23
C GLY A 283 -9.89 9.68 -24.21
N ASP A 284 -9.07 9.92 -23.18
CA ASP A 284 -8.88 8.92 -22.12
C ASP A 284 -9.98 9.03 -21.06
N SER A 285 -11.02 8.21 -21.22
CA SER A 285 -12.15 8.13 -20.30
C SER A 285 -11.92 7.17 -19.12
N LYS A 286 -10.73 6.58 -18.99
CA LYS A 286 -10.41 5.58 -17.95
C LYS A 286 -9.56 6.17 -16.81
N ILE A 287 -9.39 7.48 -16.79
CA ILE A 287 -8.79 8.22 -15.67
C ILE A 287 -9.92 8.87 -14.88
N TYR A 288 -10.07 8.47 -13.63
CA TYR A 288 -11.15 8.90 -12.75
C TYR A 288 -10.60 9.87 -11.71
N TYR A 289 -11.15 11.07 -11.65
CA TYR A 289 -10.86 12.00 -10.55
C TYR A 289 -11.73 11.66 -9.35
N VAL A 290 -11.10 11.57 -8.18
CA VAL A 290 -11.79 11.48 -6.89
C VAL A 290 -11.40 12.69 -6.05
N ASP A 291 -12.41 13.46 -5.65
CA ASP A 291 -12.19 14.56 -4.71
C ASP A 291 -11.87 13.99 -3.33
N GLY A 292 -10.70 14.34 -2.79
CA GLY A 292 -10.27 13.91 -1.47
C GLY A 292 -11.22 14.33 -0.35
N LEU A 293 -12.03 15.39 -0.54
CA LEU A 293 -13.08 15.76 0.41
C LEU A 293 -14.21 14.73 0.47
N ARG A 294 -14.52 14.03 -0.64
CA ARG A 294 -15.49 12.92 -0.62
C ARG A 294 -14.97 11.69 0.12
N LEU A 295 -13.64 11.59 0.30
CA LEU A 295 -13.02 10.54 1.09
C LEU A 295 -12.93 10.90 2.57
N PHE A 296 -12.65 12.16 2.88
CA PHE A 296 -12.44 12.65 4.23
C PHE A 296 -12.45 14.19 4.23
N ASP A 297 -13.54 14.78 4.73
CA ASP A 297 -13.75 16.23 4.83
C ASP A 297 -13.59 16.74 6.28
N GLU A 298 -13.97 18.01 6.51
CA GLU A 298 -13.93 18.65 7.83
C GLU A 298 -14.81 17.95 8.87
N SER A 299 -15.91 17.31 8.47
CA SER A 299 -16.78 16.60 9.43
C SER A 299 -16.08 15.41 10.09
N ALA A 300 -15.03 14.89 9.45
CA ALA A 300 -14.19 13.81 9.96
C ALA A 300 -12.97 14.31 10.76
N ALA A 301 -12.89 15.61 11.09
CA ALA A 301 -11.75 16.22 11.79
C ALA A 301 -11.37 15.51 13.10
N GLU A 302 -12.35 14.98 13.85
CA GLU A 302 -12.13 14.26 15.10
C GLU A 302 -11.23 13.02 14.94
N TYR A 303 -11.14 12.47 13.73
CA TYR A 303 -10.29 11.33 13.43
C TYR A 303 -8.86 11.73 13.06
N LEU A 304 -8.46 13.00 13.16
CA LEU A 304 -7.10 13.51 12.89
C LEU A 304 -6.41 13.96 14.20
N PRO A 305 -5.89 13.04 15.02
CA PRO A 305 -5.29 13.39 16.33
C PRO A 305 -4.07 14.31 16.26
N ASP A 306 -3.42 14.40 15.10
CA ASP A 306 -2.27 15.28 14.84
C ASP A 306 -2.53 16.28 13.70
N ASP A 307 -3.82 16.57 13.43
CA ASP A 307 -4.27 17.44 12.36
C ASP A 307 -3.86 16.99 10.95
N LEU A 308 -3.46 15.72 10.76
CA LEU A 308 -2.94 15.26 9.46
C LEU A 308 -3.21 13.79 9.14
N HIS A 309 -2.90 12.89 10.06
CA HIS A 309 -2.99 11.46 9.87
C HIS A 309 -4.29 10.92 10.46
N PRO A 310 -5.09 10.17 9.69
CA PRO A 310 -6.22 9.47 10.26
C PRO A 310 -5.80 8.54 11.41
N SER A 311 -6.62 8.51 12.45
CA SER A 311 -6.62 7.46 13.47
C SER A 311 -7.01 6.12 12.86
N ALA A 312 -6.98 5.05 13.66
CA ALA A 312 -7.45 3.74 13.24
C ALA A 312 -8.88 3.80 12.65
N ALA A 313 -9.82 4.43 13.38
CA ALA A 313 -11.19 4.62 12.91
C ALA A 313 -11.26 5.53 11.67
N GLY A 314 -10.40 6.55 11.61
CA GLY A 314 -10.30 7.43 10.44
C GLY A 314 -9.87 6.70 9.16
N TYR A 315 -8.97 5.72 9.25
CA TYR A 315 -8.61 4.91 8.08
C TYR A 315 -9.73 3.96 7.64
N GLU A 316 -10.51 3.43 8.58
CA GLU A 316 -11.69 2.62 8.26
C GLU A 316 -12.76 3.47 7.56
N LEU A 317 -13.00 4.70 8.04
CA LEU A 317 -13.86 5.68 7.36
C LEU A 317 -13.36 6.02 5.95
N LEU A 318 -12.06 6.31 5.82
CA LEU A 318 -11.44 6.61 4.52
C LEU A 318 -11.59 5.43 3.55
N ALA A 319 -11.40 4.20 4.02
CA ALA A 319 -11.60 2.99 3.22
C ALA A 319 -13.06 2.83 2.76
N ALA A 320 -14.02 3.01 3.66
CA ALA A 320 -15.45 2.93 3.35
C ALA A 320 -15.85 3.98 2.30
N ASN A 321 -15.38 5.22 2.46
CA ASN A 321 -15.63 6.27 1.48
C ASN A 321 -14.92 6.00 0.15
N PHE A 322 -13.70 5.45 0.15
CA PHE A 322 -13.04 5.05 -1.10
C PHE A 322 -13.82 3.95 -1.83
N LEU A 323 -14.35 2.95 -1.11
CA LEU A 323 -15.18 1.91 -1.69
C LEU A 323 -16.41 2.51 -2.39
N ARG A 324 -17.15 3.37 -1.68
CA ARG A 324 -18.32 4.08 -2.22
C ARG A 324 -17.97 4.92 -3.44
N GLU A 325 -16.96 5.79 -3.32
CA GLU A 325 -16.60 6.73 -4.38
C GLU A 325 -16.06 6.05 -5.64
N VAL A 326 -15.23 5.02 -5.50
CA VAL A 326 -14.56 4.40 -6.65
C VAL A 326 -15.41 3.29 -7.27
N PHE A 327 -15.99 2.41 -6.45
CA PHE A 327 -16.64 1.20 -6.95
C PHE A 327 -18.16 1.34 -7.11
N GLU A 328 -18.80 2.27 -6.41
CA GLU A 328 -20.25 2.49 -6.51
C GLU A 328 -20.55 3.72 -7.39
N GLU A 329 -20.01 4.88 -7.03
CA GLU A 329 -20.31 6.15 -7.72
C GLU A 329 -19.70 6.22 -9.13
N HIS A 330 -18.41 5.87 -9.26
CA HIS A 330 -17.76 5.72 -10.57
C HIS A 330 -18.06 4.38 -11.24
N ALA A 331 -18.80 3.48 -10.57
CA ALA A 331 -19.14 2.13 -11.04
C ALA A 331 -17.93 1.38 -11.62
N LEU A 332 -16.76 1.50 -10.99
CA LEU A 332 -15.53 0.91 -11.51
C LEU A 332 -15.57 -0.61 -11.40
N GLU A 333 -15.65 -1.27 -12.55
CA GLU A 333 -15.48 -2.71 -12.67
C GLU A 333 -14.02 -3.04 -12.96
N ILE A 334 -13.45 -3.94 -12.15
CA ILE A 334 -12.14 -4.53 -12.42
C ILE A 334 -12.41 -5.84 -13.15
N GLY A 335 -12.04 -5.89 -14.43
CA GLY A 335 -12.21 -7.12 -15.21
C GLY A 335 -11.45 -8.26 -14.56
N SER A 336 -12.08 -9.42 -14.46
CA SER A 336 -11.36 -10.68 -14.28
C SER A 336 -10.54 -10.90 -15.55
N ASN A 337 -9.21 -10.77 -15.45
CA ASN A 337 -8.34 -10.96 -16.59
C ASN A 337 -8.51 -12.42 -17.09
N PRO A 338 -8.91 -12.67 -18.36
CA PRO A 338 -9.15 -14.03 -18.87
C PRO A 338 -7.88 -14.85 -19.12
N HIS A 339 -6.70 -14.34 -18.75
CA HIS A 339 -5.41 -14.94 -19.10
C HIS A 339 -4.63 -15.28 -17.83
N GLY A 340 -5.02 -16.41 -17.24
CA GLY A 340 -4.13 -17.26 -16.44
C GLY A 340 -3.31 -18.19 -17.32
#